data_AF-A0A1S8C656-F1
#
_entry.id   AF-A0A1S8C656-F1
#
_cell.length_a   1.000
_cell.length_b   1.000
_cell.length_c   1.000
_cell.angle_alpha   90.00
_cell.angle_beta   90.00
_cell.angle_gamma   90.00
#
_symmetry.space_group_name_H-M   'P 1'
#
loop_
_entity.id
_entity.type
_entity.pdbx_description
1 polymer ?
#
loop_
_entity_poly.entity_id
_entity_poly.type
_entity_poly.pdbx_seq_one_letter_code
_entity_poly.pdbx_strand_id
1 'polypeptide(L)' 'MTDLLQEEGKEVPTFTDDLVLLESGLDSLGFAVLVTRLEETLGYDPFTEMDEPVYPSTLGDFVQIYTAHAPQHAQ' A
#
# COMPACT_ATOMS: atom_id res chain seq x y z
N MET A 1 -6.77 13.91 33.52
CA MET A 1 -6.86 15.14 32.71
C MET A 1 -6.09 14.82 31.45
N THR A 2 -6.80 14.72 30.31
CA THR A 2 -6.41 14.15 29.00
C THR A 2 -6.32 12.61 28.99
N ASP A 3 -7.34 11.78 28.77
CA ASP A 3 -8.63 11.93 28.08
C ASP A 3 -8.53 12.83 26.84
N LEU A 4 -7.66 12.47 25.90
CA LEU A 4 -7.68 13.06 24.57
C LEU A 4 -7.59 11.93 23.54
N LEU A 5 -8.78 11.38 23.25
CA LEU A 5 -9.22 10.82 21.97
C LEU A 5 -8.51 9.53 21.51
N GLN A 6 -9.13 8.36 21.63
CA GLN A 6 -10.14 7.85 20.69
C GLN A 6 -9.68 7.96 19.23
N GLU A 7 -8.69 7.16 18.86
CA GLU A 7 -8.43 6.88 17.45
C GLU A 7 -9.12 5.54 17.18
N GLU A 8 -10.20 5.62 16.40
CA GLU A 8 -11.23 4.61 16.25
C GLU A 8 -10.69 3.19 16.13
N GLY A 9 -11.18 2.30 17.00
CA GLY A 9 -11.11 0.84 16.86
C GLY A 9 -11.93 0.38 15.65
N LYS A 10 -11.63 0.92 14.48
CA LYS A 10 -12.03 0.38 13.21
C LYS A 10 -11.17 -0.87 13.08
N GLU A 11 -11.79 -2.03 13.22
CA GLU A 11 -11.24 -3.25 12.64
C GLU A 11 -11.00 -2.92 11.17
N VAL A 12 -9.78 -2.49 10.87
CA VAL A 12 -9.27 -2.46 9.52
C VAL A 12 -9.48 -3.89 9.07
N PRO A 13 -10.34 -4.16 8.06
CA PRO A 13 -10.59 -5.52 7.62
C PRO A 13 -9.23 -6.15 7.46
N THR A 14 -8.98 -7.29 8.14
CA THR A 14 -7.65 -7.88 8.22
C THR A 14 -7.13 -7.94 6.80
N PHE A 15 -6.24 -7.01 6.48
CA PHE A 15 -5.68 -6.87 5.15
C PHE A 15 -4.64 -7.99 5.08
N THR A 16 -5.17 -9.21 4.94
CA THR A 16 -4.37 -10.41 4.86
C THR A 16 -3.59 -10.33 3.57
N ASP A 17 -2.35 -10.74 3.65
CA ASP A 17 -1.41 -10.83 2.53
C ASP A 17 -1.98 -11.65 1.35
N ASP A 18 -2.93 -12.55 1.61
CA ASP A 18 -3.65 -13.36 0.61
C ASP A 18 -4.81 -12.61 -0.09
N LEU A 19 -5.17 -11.40 0.35
CA LEU A 19 -6.30 -10.65 -0.22
C LEU A 19 -5.99 -10.27 -1.68
N VAL A 20 -6.72 -10.86 -2.63
CA VAL A 20 -6.59 -10.56 -4.05
C VAL A 20 -7.08 -9.14 -4.32
N LEU A 21 -6.22 -8.30 -4.92
CA LEU A 21 -6.54 -6.89 -5.16
C LEU A 21 -7.76 -6.72 -6.06
N LEU A 22 -7.86 -7.54 -7.11
CA LEU A 22 -9.01 -7.57 -8.02
C LEU A 22 -10.31 -8.00 -7.33
N GLU A 23 -10.24 -8.85 -6.31
CA GLU A 23 -11.44 -9.29 -5.55
C GLU A 23 -11.77 -8.35 -4.38
N SER A 24 -10.83 -7.49 -3.98
CA SER A 24 -11.04 -6.49 -2.92
C SER A 24 -11.88 -5.29 -3.36
N GLY A 25 -12.26 -5.21 -4.63
CA GLY A 25 -12.94 -4.06 -5.23
C GLY A 25 -11.98 -2.95 -5.67
N LEU A 26 -10.67 -3.20 -5.63
CA LEU A 26 -9.65 -2.33 -6.19
C LEU A 26 -9.47 -2.70 -7.67
N ASP A 27 -10.36 -2.19 -8.53
CA ASP A 27 -10.21 -2.28 -9.98
C ASP A 27 -8.89 -1.64 -10.45
N SER A 28 -8.50 -1.86 -11.72
CA SER A 28 -7.23 -1.34 -12.25
C SER A 28 -7.05 0.17 -12.10
N LEU A 29 -8.15 0.94 -12.16
CA LEU A 29 -8.14 2.39 -11.91
C LEU A 29 -7.95 2.70 -10.43
N GLY A 30 -8.61 1.95 -9.54
CA GLY A 30 -8.44 2.10 -8.10
C GLY A 30 -7.00 1.84 -7.67
N PHE A 31 -6.35 0.85 -8.28
CA PHE A 31 -4.95 0.55 -8.08
C PHE A 31 -4.05 1.70 -8.56
N ALA A 32 -4.26 2.20 -9.77
CA ALA A 32 -3.47 3.32 -10.29
C ALA A 32 -3.60 4.56 -9.40
N VAL A 33 -4.81 4.89 -8.95
CA VAL A 33 -5.04 5.99 -8.01
C VAL A 33 -4.35 5.74 -6.67
N LEU A 34 -4.40 4.52 -6.14
CA LEU A 34 -3.73 4.16 -4.88
C LEU A 34 -2.21 4.34 -4.99
N VAL A 35 -1.60 3.82 -6.06
CA VAL A 35 -0.17 3.96 -6.36
C VAL A 35 0.22 5.43 -6.44
N THR A 36 -0.52 6.24 -7.20
CA THR A 36 -0.26 7.69 -7.30
C THR A 36 -0.36 8.38 -5.94
N ARG A 37 -1.36 8.03 -5.11
CA ARG A 37 -1.49 8.60 -3.76
C ARG A 37 -0.33 8.22 -2.84
N LEU A 38 0.14 6.97 -2.95
CA LEU A 38 1.30 6.51 -2.19
C LEU A 38 2.57 7.21 -2.65
N GLU A 39 2.77 7.40 -3.95
CA GLU A 39 3.87 8.20 -4.48
C GLU A 39 3.83 9.64 -3.93
N GLU A 40 2.66 10.30 -3.94
CA GLU A 40 2.49 11.65 -3.38
C GLU A 40 2.81 11.70 -1.86
N THR A 41 2.56 10.62 -1.12
CA THR A 41 2.69 10.58 0.33
C THR A 41 4.08 10.14 0.78
N LEU A 42 4.63 9.10 0.14
CA LEU A 42 5.91 8.48 0.45
C LEU A 42 7.06 9.15 -0.30
N GLY A 43 6.78 9.79 -1.43
CA GLY A 43 7.76 10.44 -2.29
C GLY A 43 8.52 9.50 -3.22
N TYR A 44 8.12 8.23 -3.33
CA TYR A 44 8.70 7.26 -4.24
C TYR A 44 7.63 6.28 -4.73
N ASP A 45 7.85 5.73 -5.92
CA ASP A 45 7.01 4.68 -6.49
C ASP A 45 7.85 3.50 -6.97
N PRO A 46 7.76 2.33 -6.32
CA PRO A 46 8.55 1.17 -6.70
C PRO A 46 8.22 0.65 -8.10
N PHE A 47 6.98 0.85 -8.59
CA PHE A 47 6.59 0.37 -9.92
C PHE A 47 7.23 1.20 -11.03
N THR A 48 7.52 2.48 -10.80
CA THR A 48 8.27 3.32 -11.74
C THR A 48 9.76 3.03 -11.74
N GLU A 49 10.32 2.53 -10.64
CA GLU A 49 11.74 2.15 -10.54
C GLU A 49 12.02 0.75 -11.10
N MET A 50 11.00 -0.10 -11.24
CA MET A 50 11.11 -1.40 -11.88
C MET A 50 11.21 -1.27 -13.41
N ASP A 51 12.21 -1.96 -13.99
CA ASP A 51 12.38 -2.04 -15.46
C ASP A 51 11.18 -2.74 -16.12
N GLU A 52 10.55 -3.67 -15.39
CA GLU A 52 9.32 -4.37 -15.80
C GLU A 52 8.27 -4.25 -14.69
N PRO A 53 7.17 -3.51 -14.90
CA PRO A 53 6.18 -3.25 -13.85
C PRO A 53 5.45 -4.55 -13.50
N VAL A 54 5.75 -5.09 -12.32
CA VAL A 54 5.07 -6.27 -11.78
C VAL A 54 3.76 -5.83 -11.15
N TYR A 55 2.64 -6.38 -11.63
CA TYR A 55 1.33 -6.13 -11.03
C TYR A 55 1.07 -7.16 -9.92
N PRO A 56 1.04 -6.75 -8.64
CA PRO A 56 0.83 -7.67 -7.54
C PRO A 56 -0.59 -8.25 -7.63
N SER A 57 -0.70 -9.56 -7.41
CA SER A 57 -2.00 -10.24 -7.42
C SER A 57 -2.74 -10.04 -6.10
N THR A 58 -1.99 -9.98 -5.00
CA THR A 58 -2.51 -9.81 -3.64
C THR A 58 -1.95 -8.56 -2.98
N LEU A 59 -2.62 -8.13 -1.92
CA LEU A 59 -2.18 -7.01 -1.11
C LEU A 59 -0.83 -7.28 -0.42
N GLY A 60 -0.55 -8.53 -0.05
CA GLY A 60 0.74 -8.90 0.54
C GLY A 60 1.90 -8.66 -0.43
N ASP A 61 1.71 -9.05 -1.69
CA ASP A 61 2.68 -8.84 -2.77
C ASP A 61 2.91 -7.33 -3.01
N PHE A 62 1.83 -6.55 -3.02
CA PHE A 62 1.89 -5.09 -3.13
C PHE A 62 2.69 -4.44 -1.99
N VAL A 63 2.40 -4.79 -0.74
CA VAL A 63 3.11 -4.26 0.42
C VAL A 63 4.58 -4.72 0.43
N GLN A 64 4.85 -5.95 0.01
CA GLN A 64 6.21 -6.48 -0.09
C GLN A 64 7.04 -5.70 -1.12
N ILE A 65 6.45 -5.36 -2.28
CA ILE A 65 7.09 -4.52 -3.30
C ILE A 65 7.50 -3.17 -2.73
N TYR A 66 6.57 -2.45 -2.09
CA TYR A 66 6.88 -1.16 -1.45
C TYR A 66 7.93 -1.30 -0.35
N THR A 67 7.84 -2.33 0.49
CA THR A 67 8.79 -2.53 1.59
C THR A 67 10.19 -2.87 1.08
N ALA A 68 10.31 -3.64 0.00
CA ALA A 68 11.59 -4.02 -0.59
C ALA A 68 12.31 -2.84 -1.28
N HIS A 69 11.54 -1.91 -1.84
CA HIS A 69 12.03 -0.70 -2.52
C HIS A 69 11.97 0.53 -1.61
N ALA A 70 11.54 0.37 -0.37
CA ALA A 70 11.49 1.47 0.57
C ALA A 70 12.91 2.05 0.69
N PRO A 71 13.09 3.36 0.43
CA PRO A 71 14.37 3.99 0.62
C PRO A 71 14.74 3.76 2.07
N GLN A 72 15.87 3.08 2.28
CA GLN A 72 16.40 2.87 3.62
C GLN A 72 16.66 4.26 4.19
N HIS A 73 15.76 4.75 5.03
CA HIS A 73 16.02 5.92 5.85
C HIS A 73 17.21 5.55 6.72
N ALA A 74 18.41 5.86 6.24
CA ALA A 74 19.59 5.98 7.07
C ALA A 74 19.22 6.99 8.16
N GLN A 75 19.15 6.48 9.39
CA GLN A 75 18.93 7.25 10.60
C GLN A 75 19.93 8.40 10.73
#